data_AF-A0A938BU07-F1
#
_entry.id   AF-A0A938BU07-F1
#
_cell.length_a   1.000
_cell.length_b   1.000
_cell.length_c   1.000
_cell.angle_alpha   90.00
_cell.angle_beta   90.00
_cell.angle_gamma   90.00
#
_symmetry.space_group_name_H-M   'P 1'
#
loop_
_entity.id
_entity.type
_entity.pdbx_description
1 polymer ?
#
loop_
_entity_poly.entity_id
_entity_poly.type
_entity_poly.pdbx_seq_one_letter_code
_entity_poly.pdbx_strand_id
1 'polypeptide(L)'
;MRTVRCIKLNKDAEGLDFPPYPGALGQRLYESVSKEAWQGWVKHQTMLVNENRLNLADLRARKYLAQQMENYFFSDDVDQPAGYVPPGSD
;
A
#
# COMPACT_ATOMS: atom_id res chain seq x y z
N MET A 1 -8.22 -10.85 15.09
CA MET A 1 -7.88 -10.92 13.66
C MET A 1 -8.60 -9.77 12.98
N ARG A 2 -7.88 -8.84 12.38
CA ARG A 2 -8.48 -7.68 11.73
C ARG A 2 -8.71 -8.01 10.26
N THR A 3 -9.93 -7.83 9.80
CA THR A 3 -10.29 -8.04 8.40
C THR A 3 -10.36 -6.69 7.71
N VAL A 4 -9.76 -6.58 6.53
CA VAL A 4 -9.79 -5.37 5.69
C VAL A 4 -10.35 -5.72 4.32
N ARG A 5 -11.06 -4.77 3.73
CA ARG A 5 -11.47 -4.85 2.33
C ARG A 5 -10.23 -4.56 1.48
N CYS A 6 -9.56 -5.61 1.02
CA CYS A 6 -8.34 -5.45 0.26
C CYS A 6 -8.66 -4.86 -1.11
N ILE A 7 -8.14 -3.67 -1.40
CA ILE A 7 -8.36 -3.00 -2.69
C ILE A 7 -7.80 -3.82 -3.86
N LYS A 8 -6.66 -4.48 -3.66
CA LYS A 8 -6.01 -5.25 -4.73
C LYS A 8 -6.70 -6.57 -5.04
N LEU A 9 -7.27 -7.21 -4.03
CA LEU A 9 -7.90 -8.53 -4.15
C LEU A 9 -9.43 -8.44 -4.24
N ASN A 10 -10.00 -7.24 -4.05
CA ASN A 10 -11.43 -6.94 -3.99
C ASN A 10 -12.22 -7.94 -3.11
N LYS A 11 -11.60 -8.40 -2.03
CA LYS A 11 -12.16 -9.36 -1.07
C LYS A 11 -11.75 -8.99 0.34
N ASP A 12 -12.52 -9.49 1.30
CA ASP A 12 -12.21 -9.36 2.72
C ASP A 12 -11.09 -10.34 3.06
N ALA A 13 -9.98 -9.80 3.55
CA ALA A 13 -8.78 -10.56 3.87
C ALA A 13 -8.14 -10.04 5.14
N GLU A 14 -7.18 -10.79 5.68
CA GLU A 14 -6.48 -10.40 6.90
C GLU A 14 -5.68 -9.11 6.68
N GLY A 15 -5.97 -8.08 7.46
CA GLY A 15 -5.26 -6.80 7.44
C GLY A 15 -3.86 -6.91 8.02
N LEU A 16 -3.04 -5.90 7.73
CA LEU A 16 -1.70 -5.79 8.31
C LEU A 16 -1.75 -5.72 9.84
N ASP A 17 -0.71 -6.25 10.49
CA ASP A 17 -0.59 -6.20 11.97
C ASP A 17 -0.23 -4.79 12.44
N PHE A 18 0.60 -4.09 11.67
CA PHE A 18 1.06 -2.73 11.95
C PHE A 18 1.20 -1.92 10.66
N PRO A 19 1.05 -0.58 10.72
CA PRO A 19 1.26 0.28 9.56
C PRO A 19 2.72 0.21 9.10
N PRO A 20 2.98 -0.07 7.81
CA PRO A 20 4.34 -0.26 7.30
C PRO A 20 5.10 1.06 7.11
N TYR A 21 4.39 2.18 7.06
CA TYR A 21 4.95 3.52 6.93
C TYR A 21 4.41 4.44 8.02
N PRO A 22 5.16 5.47 8.41
CA PRO A 22 4.63 6.54 9.23
C PRO A 22 3.74 7.49 8.40
N GLY A 23 2.76 8.11 9.07
CA GLY A 23 1.88 9.13 8.47
C GLY A 23 0.68 8.57 7.72
N ALA A 24 -0.02 9.44 6.98
CA ALA A 24 -1.28 9.14 6.32
C ALA A 24 -1.19 7.98 5.30
N LEU A 25 -0.04 7.84 4.62
CA LEU A 25 0.19 6.74 3.68
C LEU A 25 0.16 5.38 4.37
N GLY A 26 0.84 5.26 5.50
CA GLY A 26 0.86 4.02 6.28
C GLY A 26 -0.50 3.66 6.84
N GLN A 27 -1.27 4.65 7.29
CA GLN A 27 -2.64 4.45 7.74
C GLN A 27 -3.55 3.97 6.60
N ARG A 28 -3.45 4.58 5.42
CA ARG A 28 -4.22 4.18 4.24
C ARG A 28 -3.90 2.74 3.81
N LEU A 29 -2.62 2.36 3.81
CA LEU A 29 -2.22 0.97 3.54
C LEU A 29 -2.76 0.03 4.61
N TYR A 30 -2.66 0.42 5.87
CA TYR A 30 -3.18 -0.37 6.97
C TYR A 30 -4.70 -0.58 6.84
N GLU A 31 -5.46 0.42 6.41
CA GLU A 31 -6.92 0.36 6.22
C GLU A 31 -7.37 -0.40 4.98
N SER A 32 -6.62 -0.33 3.89
CA SER A 32 -7.07 -0.80 2.56
C SER A 32 -6.30 -2.00 2.01
N VAL A 33 -5.20 -2.44 2.65
CA VAL A 33 -4.31 -3.49 2.14
C VAL A 33 -4.25 -4.67 3.10
N SER A 34 -4.44 -5.88 2.55
CA SER A 34 -4.30 -7.13 3.29
C SER A 34 -2.85 -7.62 3.35
N LYS A 35 -2.53 -8.48 4.32
CA LYS A 35 -1.24 -9.18 4.42
C LYS A 35 -0.86 -9.90 3.13
N GLU A 36 -1.82 -10.56 2.49
CA GLU A 36 -1.63 -11.27 1.22
C GLU A 36 -1.16 -10.31 0.11
N ALA A 37 -1.87 -9.18 -0.07
CA ALA A 37 -1.51 -8.19 -1.07
C ALA A 37 -0.18 -7.48 -0.75
N TRP A 38 0.10 -7.24 0.52
CA TRP A 38 1.36 -6.68 0.97
C TRP A 38 2.56 -7.58 0.68
N GLN A 39 2.43 -8.89 0.90
CA GLN A 39 3.48 -9.84 0.51
C GLN A 39 3.74 -9.82 -1.00
N GLY A 40 2.70 -9.65 -1.81
CA GLY A 40 2.83 -9.43 -3.25
C GLY A 40 3.64 -8.18 -3.57
N TRP A 41 3.36 -7.07 -2.89
CA TRP A 41 4.13 -5.83 -3.02
C TRP A 41 5.59 -6.00 -2.60
N VAL A 42 5.91 -6.67 -1.49
CA VAL A 42 7.30 -6.89 -1.06
C VAL A 42 8.11 -7.65 -2.13
N LYS A 43 7.51 -8.65 -2.77
CA LYS A 43 8.14 -9.35 -3.90
C LYS A 43 8.36 -8.42 -5.08
N HIS A 44 7.37 -7.59 -5.42
CA HIS A 44 7.46 -6.62 -6.50
C HIS A 44 8.52 -5.54 -6.23
N GLN A 45 8.55 -4.98 -5.02
CA GLN A 45 9.56 -4.06 -4.53
C GLN A 45 10.96 -4.65 -4.67
N THR A 46 11.15 -5.92 -4.29
CA THR A 46 12.45 -6.60 -4.42
C THR A 46 12.90 -6.68 -5.89
N MET A 47 11.99 -6.98 -6.81
CA MET A 47 12.30 -6.95 -8.25
C MET A 47 12.67 -5.54 -8.71
N LEU A 48 11.89 -4.51 -8.35
CA LEU A 48 12.18 -3.12 -8.70
C LEU A 48 13.55 -2.65 -8.19
N VAL A 49 13.90 -3.04 -6.96
CA VAL A 49 15.20 -2.71 -6.36
C VAL A 49 16.35 -3.37 -7.11
N ASN A 50 16.21 -4.64 -7.48
CA ASN A 50 17.25 -5.37 -8.21
C ASN A 50 17.39 -4.88 -9.66
N GLU A 51 16.28 -4.75 -10.39
CA GLU A 51 16.24 -4.33 -11.80
C GLU A 51 16.78 -2.90 -11.97
N ASN A 52 16.32 -1.96 -11.13
CA ASN A 52 16.75 -0.56 -11.21
C ASN A 52 18.01 -0.28 -10.36
N ARG A 53 18.62 -1.31 -9.75
CA ARG A 53 19.75 -1.21 -8.81
C ARG A 53 19.57 -0.10 -7.78
N LEU A 54 18.38 -0.02 -7.20
CA LEU A 54 18.02 1.05 -6.27
C LEU A 54 18.74 0.87 -4.94
N ASN A 55 19.26 1.96 -4.40
CA ASN A 55 19.80 1.98 -3.06
C ASN A 55 18.72 2.45 -2.07
N LEU A 56 18.26 1.57 -1.17
CA LEU A 56 17.27 1.91 -0.13
C LEU A 56 17.75 2.96 0.89
N ALA A 57 19.05 3.29 0.90
CA ALA A 57 19.58 4.41 1.66
C ALA A 57 19.35 5.77 0.96
N ASP A 58 19.15 5.78 -0.36
CA ASP A 58 18.91 7.01 -1.12
C ASP A 58 17.44 7.45 -0.97
N LEU A 59 17.26 8.73 -0.61
CA LEU A 59 15.96 9.40 -0.55
C LEU A 59 15.21 9.33 -1.88
N ARG A 60 15.91 9.40 -3.02
CA ARG A 60 15.28 9.30 -4.35
C ARG A 60 14.69 7.91 -4.60
N ALA A 61 15.44 6.86 -4.27
CA ALA A 61 14.96 5.49 -4.37
C ALA A 61 13.77 5.25 -3.46
N ARG A 62 13.79 5.75 -2.21
CA ARG A 62 12.63 5.67 -1.31
C ARG A 62 11.40 6.37 -1.86
N LYS A 63 11.55 7.57 -2.42
CA LYS A 63 10.45 8.31 -3.08
C LYS A 63 9.90 7.53 -4.28
N TYR A 64 10.79 6.97 -5.11
CA TYR A 64 10.39 6.15 -6.24
C TYR A 64 9.60 4.91 -5.78
N LEU A 65 10.09 4.19 -4.78
CA LEU A 65 9.39 3.01 -4.23
C LEU A 65 8.05 3.36 -3.59
N ALA A 66 7.95 4.50 -2.90
CA ALA A 66 6.68 4.99 -2.37
C ALA A 66 5.68 5.29 -3.51
N GLN A 67 6.13 5.95 -4.57
CA GLN A 67 5.30 6.21 -5.75
C GLN A 67 4.86 4.90 -6.44
N GLN A 68 5.77 3.95 -6.62
CA GLN A 68 5.46 2.65 -7.22
C GLN A 68 4.52 1.82 -6.33
N MET A 69 4.64 1.93 -5.01
CA MET A 69 3.73 1.29 -4.07
C MET A 69 2.34 1.88 -4.17
N GLU A 70 2.24 3.22 -4.15
CA GLU A 70 0.97 3.91 -4.35
C GLU A 70 0.36 3.48 -5.68
N ASN A 71 1.16 3.36 -6.73
CA ASN A 71 0.65 2.91 -8.00
C ASN A 71 0.21 1.44 -8.01
N TYR A 72 1.00 0.55 -7.40
CA TYR A 72 0.69 -0.88 -7.34
C TYR A 72 -0.67 -1.17 -6.68
N PHE A 73 -0.99 -0.37 -5.66
CA PHE A 73 -2.20 -0.50 -4.87
C PHE A 73 -3.35 0.41 -5.33
N PHE A 74 -3.05 1.59 -5.89
CA PHE A 74 -4.05 2.63 -6.17
C PHE A 74 -4.05 3.16 -7.63
N SER A 75 -3.14 2.76 -8.53
CA SER A 75 -3.02 3.35 -9.89
C SER A 75 -3.89 2.72 -10.99
N ASP A 76 -4.76 1.75 -10.71
CA ASP A 76 -5.65 1.19 -11.76
C ASP A 76 -7.10 0.90 -11.30
N ASP A 77 -7.50 1.34 -10.09
CA ASP A 77 -8.86 1.14 -9.57
C ASP A 77 -9.52 2.47 -9.20
N VAL A 78 -9.64 3.38 -10.17
CA VAL A 78 -10.67 4.44 -10.13
C VAL A 78 -11.95 3.90 -10.75
N ASP A 79 -12.45 2.79 -10.21
CA ASP A 79 -13.86 2.46 -10.33
C ASP A 79 -14.30 1.61 -9.13
N GLN A 80 -14.49 2.27 -7.98
CA GLN A 80 -15.50 1.88 -6.99
C GLN A 80 -15.83 3.09 -6.07
N PRO A 81 -17.08 3.18 -5.59
CA PRO A 81 -17.92 4.37 -5.71
C PRO A 81 -17.76 5.38 -4.56
N ALA A 82 -18.24 6.60 -4.83
CA ALA A 82 -18.39 7.71 -3.91
C ALA A 82 -18.91 7.26 -2.53
N GLY A 83 -18.07 7.32 -1.50
CA GLY A 83 -18.52 6.95 -0.15
C GLY A 83 -17.49 7.02 0.99
N TYR A 84 -16.19 7.16 0.73
CA TYR A 84 -15.22 7.31 1.83
C TYR A 84 -15.11 8.78 2.26
N VAL A 85 -15.89 9.15 3.28
CA VAL A 85 -15.72 10.40 4.03
C VAL A 85 -14.86 10.08 5.26
N PRO A 86 -13.61 10.55 5.35
CA PRO A 86 -12.84 10.41 6.59
C PRO A 86 -13.56 11.21 7.71
N PRO A 87 -13.72 10.65 8.91
CA PRO A 87 -14.30 11.41 10.02
C PRO A 87 -13.38 12.59 10.32
N GLY A 88 -13.92 13.80 10.14
CA GLY A 88 -13.28 15.04 10.53
C GLY A 88 -12.89 14.95 12.01
N SER A 89 -11.61 15.17 12.28
CA SER A 89 -11.11 15.34 13.63
C SER A 89 -11.60 16.70 14.12
N ASP A 90 -12.49 16.68 15.12
CA ASP A 90 -12.92 17.85 15.90
C ASP A 90 -11.72 18.50 16.61
#